data_AF-A0A5C6CBK7-F1
#
_entry.id   AF-A0A5C6CBK7-F1
#
_cell.length_a   1.000
_cell.length_b   1.000
_cell.length_c   1.000
_cell.angle_alpha   90.00
_cell.angle_beta   90.00
_cell.angle_gamma   90.00
#
_symmetry.space_group_name_H-M   'P 1'
#
loop_
_entity.id
_entity.type
_entity.pdbx_description
1 polymer ?
#
loop_
_entity_poly.entity_id
_entity_poly.type
_entity_poly.pdbx_seq_one_letter_code
_entity_poly.pdbx_strand_id
1 'polypeptide(L)'
;MTTTRSLTCLSKRIILSLTVSLFGLVTSAELSRAAIISTPGLTAVRFWEASGPILPFTFAFNSPQMTIKLGNALSPANRDFSQFPAEPYDVFYSDSNGAFNLNGNYVTVEAAFPRPLPAGGGLNLGAVDLIFGSSSLRADVLSSWVGLGNNYIAGSEVLAVDTDTAIPSTFTTMGHTTAPHTQHLRVTVTWSKLVPEPAAVSLLIAAIGILVGTHRPTNHV
;
A
#
# COMPACT_ATOMS: atom_id res chain seq x y z
N MET A 1 85.74 10.36 8.26
CA MET A 1 84.93 9.11 8.32
C MET A 1 84.29 9.04 9.70
N THR A 2 82.99 8.89 9.95
CA THR A 2 81.79 8.76 9.13
C THR A 2 80.63 8.96 10.12
N THR A 3 79.78 9.96 9.83
CA THR A 3 78.32 10.04 10.02
C THR A 3 77.65 9.68 11.37
N THR A 4 77.05 10.73 11.95
CA THR A 4 76.01 10.82 12.99
C THR A 4 74.78 9.95 12.73
N ARG A 5 74.24 9.27 13.76
CA ARG A 5 72.86 8.72 13.82
C ARG A 5 72.24 9.14 15.15
N SER A 6 71.39 10.17 15.14
CA SER A 6 69.92 10.13 15.06
C SER A 6 69.24 9.57 16.32
N LEU A 7 68.80 10.50 17.16
CA LEU A 7 67.80 10.35 18.21
C LEU A 7 66.42 10.21 17.57
N THR A 8 65.59 9.27 18.04
CA THR A 8 64.16 9.53 18.21
C THR A 8 63.54 8.60 19.24
N CYS A 9 63.12 9.25 20.32
CA CYS A 9 62.23 8.76 21.37
C CYS A 9 60.87 8.38 20.77
N LEU A 10 60.53 7.10 20.77
CA LEU A 10 59.20 6.63 20.41
C LEU A 10 58.31 6.68 21.66
N SER A 11 57.77 7.85 21.94
CA SER A 11 56.79 8.05 23.02
C SER A 11 55.45 7.42 22.66
N LYS A 12 54.96 6.59 23.58
CA LYS A 12 53.65 5.94 23.60
C LYS A 12 52.53 6.91 23.22
N ARG A 13 51.81 6.62 22.14
CA ARG A 13 50.43 7.11 21.97
C ARG A 13 49.48 5.94 22.17
N ILE A 14 48.73 6.04 23.26
CA ILE A 14 47.60 5.21 23.63
C ILE A 14 46.55 5.37 22.52
N ILE A 15 46.35 4.33 21.72
CA ILE A 15 45.17 4.22 20.86
C ILE A 15 44.11 3.55 21.72
N LEU A 16 43.24 4.37 22.31
CA LEU A 16 42.04 3.91 23.00
C LEU A 16 41.04 3.45 21.92
N SER A 17 41.05 2.16 21.61
CA SER A 17 40.04 1.56 20.73
C SER A 17 38.68 1.59 21.41
N LEU A 18 37.86 2.58 21.06
CA LEU A 18 36.44 2.61 21.42
C LEU A 18 35.66 1.81 20.36
N THR A 19 35.68 0.48 20.49
CA THR A 19 34.72 -0.38 19.77
C THR A 19 33.37 -0.26 20.45
N VAL A 20 32.52 0.65 19.96
CA VAL A 20 31.09 0.65 20.30
C VAL A 20 30.44 -0.48 19.50
N SER A 21 30.28 -1.64 20.13
CA SER A 21 29.40 -2.70 19.62
C SER A 21 27.96 -2.23 19.73
N LEU A 22 27.47 -1.53 18.70
CA LEU A 22 26.05 -1.24 18.54
C LEU A 22 25.35 -2.45 17.93
N PHE A 23 25.15 -3.50 18.72
CA PHE A 23 24.11 -4.50 18.46
C PHE A 23 22.77 -3.89 18.93
N GLY A 24 22.31 -2.87 18.20
CA GLY A 24 20.99 -2.30 18.37
C GLY A 24 20.01 -3.02 17.47
N LEU A 25 18.89 -3.47 18.02
CA LEU A 25 17.72 -3.98 17.31
C LEU A 25 17.55 -3.24 15.98
N VAL A 26 17.73 -3.95 14.87
CA VAL A 26 17.12 -3.54 13.61
C VAL A 26 15.63 -3.83 13.80
N THR A 27 14.91 -2.93 14.49
CA THR A 27 13.48 -2.82 14.25
C THR A 27 13.39 -2.47 12.78
N SER A 28 12.84 -3.36 11.97
CA SER A 28 12.41 -3.07 10.61
C SER A 28 11.38 -1.94 10.71
N ALA A 29 11.85 -0.70 10.78
CA ALA A 29 11.04 0.43 10.40
C ALA A 29 10.80 0.20 8.92
N GLU A 30 9.71 -0.49 8.58
CA GLU A 30 9.16 -0.33 7.25
C GLU A 30 9.05 1.17 7.07
N LEU A 31 9.80 1.73 6.11
CA LEU A 31 9.63 3.10 5.68
C LEU A 31 8.14 3.25 5.42
N SER A 32 7.43 3.92 6.34
CA SER A 32 5.98 4.01 6.27
C SER A 32 5.65 4.64 4.93
N ARG A 33 5.10 3.85 4.01
CA ARG A 33 4.71 4.39 2.70
C ARG A 33 3.63 5.44 2.97
N ALA A 34 3.71 6.58 2.28
CA ALA A 34 2.75 7.66 2.45
C ALA A 34 1.32 7.14 2.22
N ALA A 35 0.38 7.69 3.00
CA ALA A 35 -1.03 7.37 2.87
C ALA A 35 -1.51 7.70 1.46
N ILE A 36 -2.30 6.82 0.83
CA ILE A 36 -2.77 7.05 -0.55
C ILE A 36 -3.54 8.36 -0.65
N ILE A 37 -4.39 8.66 0.34
CA ILE A 37 -5.19 9.89 0.40
C ILE A 37 -4.35 11.18 0.35
N SER A 38 -3.08 11.10 0.79
CA SER A 38 -2.16 12.24 0.81
C SER A 38 -1.29 12.36 -0.45
N THR A 39 -1.49 11.47 -1.44
CA THR A 39 -0.67 11.45 -2.65
C THR A 39 -0.90 12.72 -3.47
N PRO A 40 0.15 13.52 -3.76
CA PRO A 40 0.01 14.71 -4.59
C PRO A 40 -0.61 14.41 -5.96
N GLY A 41 -1.60 15.23 -6.34
CA GLY A 41 -2.27 15.13 -7.63
C GLY A 41 -3.32 14.02 -7.73
N LEU A 42 -3.52 13.20 -6.69
CA LEU A 42 -4.59 12.21 -6.68
C LEU A 42 -5.95 12.93 -6.68
N THR A 43 -6.80 12.58 -7.64
CA THR A 43 -8.15 13.16 -7.76
C THR A 43 -9.25 12.15 -7.44
N ALA A 44 -9.04 10.88 -7.77
CA ALA A 44 -10.04 9.84 -7.59
C ALA A 44 -9.41 8.44 -7.50
N VAL A 45 -10.21 7.49 -7.02
CA VAL A 45 -9.96 6.05 -7.11
C VAL A 45 -11.05 5.42 -7.98
N ARG A 46 -10.66 4.58 -8.92
CA ARG A 46 -11.57 3.88 -9.83
C ARG A 46 -11.50 2.38 -9.62
N PHE A 47 -12.66 1.75 -9.59
CA PHE A 47 -12.87 0.33 -9.40
C PHE A 47 -13.54 -0.24 -10.65
N TRP A 48 -12.99 -1.31 -11.21
CA TRP A 48 -13.54 -1.97 -12.40
C TRP A 48 -14.31 -3.22 -11.99
N GLU A 49 -15.64 -3.16 -12.08
CA GLU A 49 -16.53 -4.26 -11.67
C GLU A 49 -17.00 -5.05 -12.89
N ALA A 50 -17.12 -6.37 -12.74
CA ALA A 50 -17.29 -7.32 -13.84
C ALA A 50 -18.41 -8.36 -13.61
N SER A 51 -19.43 -8.06 -12.81
CA SER A 51 -20.60 -8.96 -12.65
C SER A 51 -21.56 -8.94 -13.84
N GLY A 52 -21.24 -8.14 -14.85
CA GLY A 52 -21.81 -8.16 -16.20
C GLY A 52 -20.78 -7.61 -17.18
N PRO A 53 -21.11 -6.63 -18.05
CA PRO A 53 -20.09 -5.85 -18.73
C PRO A 53 -19.13 -5.21 -17.73
N ILE A 54 -17.85 -5.09 -18.08
CA ILE A 54 -16.87 -4.44 -17.21
C ILE A 54 -17.15 -2.94 -17.17
N LEU A 55 -17.51 -2.41 -15.99
CA LEU A 55 -17.85 -1.00 -15.78
C LEU A 55 -16.97 -0.33 -14.72
N PRO A 56 -16.57 0.94 -14.93
CA PRO A 56 -15.84 1.70 -13.93
C PRO A 56 -16.77 2.40 -12.94
N PHE A 57 -16.46 2.26 -11.65
CA PHE A 57 -17.02 3.06 -10.55
C PHE A 57 -15.91 3.96 -10.01
N THR A 58 -16.09 5.29 -10.05
CA THR A 58 -15.04 6.26 -9.68
C THR A 58 -15.51 7.13 -8.54
N PHE A 59 -14.72 7.21 -7.48
CA PHE A 59 -14.99 8.04 -6.30
C PHE A 59 -13.87 9.05 -6.11
N ALA A 60 -14.23 10.27 -5.69
CA ALA A 60 -13.23 11.27 -5.31
C ALA A 60 -12.37 10.73 -4.16
N PHE A 61 -11.08 11.04 -4.15
CA PHE A 61 -10.13 10.46 -3.18
C PHE A 61 -10.51 10.76 -1.71
N ASN A 62 -11.24 11.85 -1.47
CA ASN A 62 -11.72 12.26 -0.15
C ASN A 62 -13.23 12.06 0.05
N SER A 63 -13.88 11.24 -0.78
CA SER A 63 -15.32 11.00 -0.67
C SER A 63 -15.66 10.15 0.56
N PRO A 64 -16.92 10.16 1.03
CA PRO A 64 -17.35 9.31 2.14
C PRO A 64 -17.10 7.82 1.89
N GLN A 65 -17.27 7.35 0.64
CA GLN A 65 -16.97 5.97 0.26
C GLN A 65 -15.51 5.62 0.63
N MET A 66 -14.55 6.37 0.08
CA MET A 66 -13.12 6.08 0.33
C MET A 66 -12.68 6.27 1.79
N THR A 67 -13.36 7.14 2.54
CA THR A 67 -12.93 7.59 3.88
C THR A 67 -13.73 7.01 5.04
N ILE A 68 -14.75 6.20 4.76
CA ILE A 68 -15.58 5.53 5.77
C ILE A 68 -15.80 4.10 5.32
N LYS A 69 -15.35 3.14 6.14
CA LYS A 69 -15.76 1.74 5.98
C LYS A 69 -17.23 1.58 6.40
N LEU A 70 -18.05 0.94 5.57
CA LEU A 70 -19.43 0.64 5.91
C LEU A 70 -19.53 -0.47 6.97
N GLY A 71 -20.60 -0.41 7.76
CA GLY A 71 -20.88 -1.43 8.78
C GLY A 71 -21.42 -2.73 8.18
N ASN A 72 -21.41 -3.81 8.97
CA ASN A 72 -22.02 -5.08 8.58
C ASN A 72 -23.55 -5.05 8.83
N ALA A 73 -24.36 -5.72 8.03
CA ALA A 73 -24.03 -6.41 6.79
C ALA A 73 -24.13 -5.46 5.57
N LEU A 74 -23.32 -5.69 4.53
CA LEU A 74 -23.54 -5.04 3.25
C LEU A 74 -24.87 -5.49 2.66
N SER A 75 -25.60 -4.54 2.09
CA SER A 75 -26.93 -4.77 1.53
C SER A 75 -27.23 -3.77 0.42
N PRO A 76 -28.32 -3.93 -0.34
CA PRO A 76 -28.77 -2.87 -1.23
C PRO A 76 -28.94 -1.52 -0.51
N ALA A 77 -29.29 -1.47 0.77
CA ALA A 77 -29.41 -0.19 1.48
C ALA A 77 -28.08 0.33 2.07
N ASN A 78 -27.02 -0.49 2.06
CA ASN A 78 -25.74 -0.22 2.73
C ASN A 78 -24.60 -0.68 1.83
N ARG A 79 -24.23 0.19 0.87
CA ARG A 79 -23.23 -0.04 -0.17
C ARG A 79 -22.70 1.28 -0.73
N ASP A 80 -21.50 1.24 -1.29
CA ASP A 80 -20.94 2.35 -2.09
C ASP A 80 -21.35 2.26 -3.55
N PHE A 81 -21.31 1.05 -4.11
CA PHE A 81 -21.80 0.77 -5.45
C PHE A 81 -22.26 -0.67 -5.59
N SER A 82 -22.87 -0.96 -6.74
CA SER A 82 -23.30 -2.28 -7.15
C SER A 82 -23.72 -2.23 -8.61
N GLN A 83 -23.24 -3.18 -9.41
CA GLN A 83 -23.76 -3.42 -10.75
C GLN A 83 -24.94 -4.38 -10.73
N PHE A 84 -24.81 -5.47 -9.97
CA PHE A 84 -25.88 -6.41 -9.73
C PHE A 84 -26.50 -6.18 -8.35
N PRO A 85 -27.80 -5.84 -8.22
CA PRO A 85 -28.38 -5.40 -6.95
C PRO A 85 -28.17 -6.34 -5.74
N ALA A 86 -27.98 -7.64 -5.97
CA ALA A 86 -27.69 -8.60 -4.90
C ALA A 86 -26.20 -8.70 -4.54
N GLU A 87 -25.39 -7.79 -5.04
CA GLU A 87 -23.94 -7.73 -4.84
C GLU A 87 -23.53 -6.30 -4.45
N PRO A 88 -23.78 -5.92 -3.19
CA PRO A 88 -23.32 -4.64 -2.66
C PRO A 88 -21.81 -4.67 -2.40
N TYR A 89 -21.15 -3.58 -2.78
CA TYR A 89 -19.72 -3.34 -2.55
C TYR A 89 -19.49 -2.21 -1.54
N ASP A 90 -18.37 -2.27 -0.82
CA ASP A 90 -17.82 -1.24 0.06
C ASP A 90 -16.34 -1.07 -0.26
N VAL A 91 -15.85 0.16 -0.35
CA VAL A 91 -14.48 0.48 -0.75
C VAL A 91 -13.87 1.54 0.13
N PHE A 92 -12.68 1.29 0.67
CA PHE A 92 -12.08 2.19 1.63
C PHE A 92 -10.55 2.10 1.66
N TYR A 93 -9.90 3.13 2.21
CA TYR A 93 -8.48 3.08 2.56
C TYR A 93 -8.21 2.16 3.73
N SER A 94 -7.15 1.37 3.63
CA SER A 94 -6.89 0.27 4.55
C SER A 94 -5.41 0.04 4.85
N ASP A 95 -5.16 -0.83 5.83
CA ASP A 95 -3.87 -1.47 6.02
C ASP A 95 -3.69 -2.69 5.11
N SER A 96 -2.54 -3.36 5.20
CA SER A 96 -2.20 -4.52 4.37
C SER A 96 -3.16 -5.70 4.54
N ASN A 97 -3.83 -5.80 5.69
CA ASN A 97 -4.76 -6.87 6.05
C ASN A 97 -6.21 -6.54 5.68
N GLY A 98 -6.44 -5.35 5.12
CA GLY A 98 -7.75 -4.85 4.74
C GLY A 98 -8.58 -4.34 5.91
N ALA A 99 -7.96 -3.99 7.04
CA ALA A 99 -8.64 -3.24 8.09
C ALA A 99 -8.67 -1.75 7.72
N PHE A 100 -9.78 -1.08 8.04
CA PHE A 100 -9.94 0.34 7.73
C PHE A 100 -8.83 1.17 8.37
N ASN A 101 -8.17 1.99 7.55
CA ASN A 101 -7.13 2.92 7.96
C ASN A 101 -7.10 4.08 6.97
N LEU A 102 -7.63 5.23 7.37
CA LEU A 102 -7.65 6.43 6.54
C LEU A 102 -6.25 6.87 6.10
N ASN A 103 -5.23 6.61 6.93
CA ASN A 103 -3.83 6.91 6.64
C ASN A 103 -3.10 5.71 6.01
N GLY A 104 -3.86 4.75 5.49
CA GLY A 104 -3.35 3.54 4.87
C GLY A 104 -2.73 3.77 3.50
N ASN A 105 -1.80 2.89 3.15
CA ASN A 105 -1.18 2.79 1.82
C ASN A 105 -1.78 1.64 0.99
N TYR A 106 -2.98 1.17 1.36
CA TYR A 106 -3.75 0.14 0.66
C TYR A 106 -5.18 0.62 0.39
N VAL A 107 -5.81 0.00 -0.59
CA VAL A 107 -7.26 0.12 -0.84
C VAL A 107 -7.86 -1.27 -0.73
N THR A 108 -8.97 -1.36 0.00
CA THR A 108 -9.74 -2.59 0.14
C THR A 108 -11.09 -2.45 -0.54
N VAL A 109 -11.49 -3.52 -1.21
CA VAL A 109 -12.83 -3.73 -1.74
C VAL A 109 -13.44 -4.91 -0.98
N GLU A 110 -14.57 -4.68 -0.34
CA GLU A 110 -15.41 -5.72 0.26
C GLU A 110 -16.71 -5.88 -0.53
N ALA A 111 -17.24 -7.10 -0.57
CA ALA A 111 -18.54 -7.37 -1.16
C ALA A 111 -19.29 -8.46 -0.39
N ALA A 112 -20.62 -8.41 -0.49
CA ALA A 112 -21.48 -9.53 -0.14
C ALA A 112 -22.11 -10.10 -1.40
N PHE A 113 -22.24 -11.42 -1.47
CA PHE A 113 -22.92 -12.11 -2.55
C PHE A 113 -23.69 -13.32 -2.02
N PRO A 114 -25.03 -13.34 -2.04
CA PRO A 114 -25.81 -14.30 -1.26
C PRO A 114 -26.07 -15.62 -1.99
N ARG A 115 -25.51 -15.85 -3.19
CA ARG A 115 -25.88 -16.98 -4.04
C ARG A 115 -24.73 -18.00 -4.11
N PRO A 116 -24.91 -19.23 -3.59
CA PRO A 116 -23.97 -20.33 -3.85
C PRO A 116 -24.10 -20.85 -5.30
N LEU A 117 -23.30 -21.86 -5.65
CA LEU A 117 -23.56 -22.67 -6.85
C LEU A 117 -25.05 -23.11 -6.93
N PRO A 118 -25.65 -23.13 -8.12
CA PRO A 118 -25.03 -23.03 -9.45
C PRO A 118 -24.86 -21.59 -9.98
N ALA A 119 -25.07 -20.55 -9.15
CA ALA A 119 -24.71 -19.19 -9.55
C ALA A 119 -23.19 -19.05 -9.74
N GLY A 120 -22.76 -18.02 -10.50
CA GLY A 120 -21.37 -17.59 -10.51
C GLY A 120 -20.90 -17.13 -9.12
N GLY A 121 -19.66 -16.65 -8.99
CA GLY A 121 -19.18 -16.02 -7.76
C GLY A 121 -19.37 -14.51 -7.77
N GLY A 122 -19.23 -13.90 -6.60
CA GLY A 122 -19.21 -12.45 -6.41
C GLY A 122 -17.83 -11.89 -6.10
N LEU A 123 -17.80 -10.58 -5.87
CA LEU A 123 -16.62 -9.72 -5.94
C LEU A 123 -15.88 -9.99 -7.24
N ASN A 124 -16.52 -9.63 -8.35
CA ASN A 124 -15.92 -9.72 -9.68
C ASN A 124 -15.18 -8.41 -9.98
N LEU A 125 -13.97 -8.26 -9.43
CA LEU A 125 -13.14 -7.07 -9.54
C LEU A 125 -12.07 -7.29 -10.61
N GLY A 126 -12.09 -6.48 -11.66
CA GLY A 126 -11.05 -6.46 -12.68
C GLY A 126 -9.80 -5.71 -12.24
N ALA A 127 -9.97 -4.54 -11.62
CA ALA A 127 -8.83 -3.69 -11.27
C ALA A 127 -9.20 -2.54 -10.32
N VAL A 128 -8.17 -1.93 -9.73
CA VAL A 128 -8.24 -0.65 -9.03
C VAL A 128 -7.20 0.33 -9.60
N ASP A 129 -7.65 1.53 -9.97
CA ASP A 129 -6.79 2.61 -10.48
C ASP A 129 -6.81 3.82 -9.55
N LEU A 130 -5.64 4.41 -9.31
CA LEU A 130 -5.52 5.79 -8.84
C LEU A 130 -5.57 6.73 -10.04
N ILE A 131 -6.31 7.83 -9.92
CA ILE A 131 -6.49 8.80 -11.00
C ILE A 131 -5.76 10.10 -10.66
N PHE A 132 -4.93 10.57 -11.58
CA PHE A 132 -4.12 11.79 -11.48
C PHE A 132 -4.40 12.69 -12.68
N GLY A 133 -5.52 13.44 -12.63
CA GLY A 133 -5.97 14.25 -13.76
C GLY A 133 -6.23 13.43 -15.02
N SER A 134 -5.37 13.57 -16.04
CA SER A 134 -5.47 12.84 -17.31
C SER A 134 -4.75 11.50 -17.32
N SER A 135 -4.05 11.14 -16.25
CA SER A 135 -3.31 9.87 -16.13
C SER A 135 -3.91 8.98 -15.03
N SER A 136 -3.59 7.70 -15.08
CA SER A 136 -3.95 6.74 -14.02
C SER A 136 -2.78 5.83 -13.68
N LEU A 137 -2.81 5.28 -12.46
CA LEU A 137 -1.88 4.28 -11.98
C LEU A 137 -2.66 3.07 -11.49
N ARG A 138 -2.50 1.95 -12.20
CA ARG A 138 -3.12 0.65 -11.88
C ARG A 138 -2.42 -0.02 -10.70
N ALA A 139 -3.19 -0.62 -9.80
CA ALA A 139 -2.67 -1.44 -8.71
C ALA A 139 -1.97 -2.68 -9.26
N ASP A 140 -0.80 -3.01 -8.73
CA ASP A 140 0.07 -4.09 -9.24
C ASP A 140 0.55 -5.04 -8.13
N VAL A 141 0.02 -4.88 -6.92
CA VAL A 141 0.34 -5.71 -5.76
C VAL A 141 -0.92 -6.12 -5.04
N LEU A 142 -1.17 -7.44 -4.99
CA LEU A 142 -2.20 -8.03 -4.12
C LEU A 142 -1.62 -8.19 -2.71
N SER A 143 -2.27 -7.59 -1.71
CA SER A 143 -1.80 -7.60 -0.32
C SER A 143 -2.47 -8.70 0.51
N SER A 144 -3.81 -8.77 0.45
CA SER A 144 -4.58 -9.78 1.17
C SER A 144 -5.96 -9.96 0.53
N TRP A 145 -6.59 -11.11 0.79
CA TRP A 145 -7.91 -11.41 0.26
C TRP A 145 -8.70 -12.35 1.18
N VAL A 146 -10.00 -12.44 0.94
CA VAL A 146 -10.92 -13.41 1.54
C VAL A 146 -11.83 -13.92 0.44
N GLY A 147 -11.63 -15.17 0.05
CA GLY A 147 -12.53 -15.93 -0.84
C GLY A 147 -13.34 -16.93 -0.02
N LEU A 148 -14.63 -17.09 -0.32
CA LEU A 148 -15.57 -17.87 0.50
C LEU A 148 -16.46 -18.78 -0.32
N GLY A 149 -16.77 -19.94 0.25
CA GLY A 149 -17.82 -20.83 -0.22
C GLY A 149 -17.51 -21.59 -1.52
N ASN A 150 -18.53 -22.23 -2.09
CA ASN A 150 -18.35 -23.28 -3.11
C ASN A 150 -18.22 -22.77 -4.55
N ASN A 151 -18.40 -21.48 -4.79
CA ASN A 151 -18.22 -20.80 -6.08
C ASN A 151 -17.03 -19.82 -6.05
N TYR A 152 -16.17 -19.87 -5.03
CA TYR A 152 -14.87 -19.20 -5.05
C TYR A 152 -13.93 -19.92 -6.03
N ILE A 153 -13.26 -19.17 -6.90
CA ILE A 153 -12.22 -19.69 -7.78
C ILE A 153 -10.86 -19.29 -7.20
N ALA A 154 -10.19 -20.23 -6.54
CA ALA A 154 -8.85 -20.01 -5.97
C ALA A 154 -7.84 -19.64 -7.06
N GLY A 155 -7.00 -18.65 -6.78
CA GLY A 155 -6.06 -18.10 -7.75
C GLY A 155 -6.67 -17.02 -8.65
N SER A 156 -7.98 -16.75 -8.58
CA SER A 156 -8.57 -15.63 -9.32
C SER A 156 -8.26 -14.28 -8.68
N GLU A 157 -7.93 -14.22 -7.39
CA GLU A 157 -7.63 -12.99 -6.65
C GLU A 157 -6.50 -12.16 -7.27
N VAL A 158 -5.53 -12.80 -7.94
CA VAL A 158 -4.40 -12.10 -8.59
C VAL A 158 -4.83 -11.33 -9.82
N LEU A 159 -6.01 -11.63 -10.39
CA LEU A 159 -6.53 -10.93 -11.56
C LEU A 159 -6.90 -9.48 -11.24
N ALA A 160 -7.14 -9.12 -9.96
CA ALA A 160 -7.36 -7.72 -9.55
C ALA A 160 -6.13 -6.81 -9.73
N VAL A 161 -4.95 -7.39 -9.94
CA VAL A 161 -3.67 -6.67 -10.04
C VAL A 161 -2.83 -7.14 -11.23
N ASP A 162 -3.43 -7.87 -12.17
CA ASP A 162 -2.73 -8.26 -13.38
C ASP A 162 -2.47 -7.04 -14.28
N THR A 163 -1.38 -7.08 -15.03
CA THR A 163 -0.99 -5.99 -15.92
C THR A 163 -1.67 -6.17 -17.27
N ASP A 164 -2.98 -5.97 -17.29
CA ASP A 164 -3.79 -6.07 -18.51
C ASP A 164 -3.98 -4.72 -19.22
N THR A 165 -4.99 -4.63 -20.09
CA THR A 165 -5.29 -3.44 -20.88
C THR A 165 -5.85 -2.29 -20.04
N ALA A 166 -5.93 -1.10 -20.63
CA ALA A 166 -6.47 0.09 -19.95
C ALA A 166 -7.88 -0.12 -19.36
N ILE A 167 -8.71 -0.91 -20.06
CA ILE A 167 -9.95 -1.48 -19.53
C ILE A 167 -9.65 -2.95 -19.27
N PRO A 168 -9.93 -3.50 -18.08
CA PRO A 168 -9.56 -4.87 -17.81
C PRO A 168 -10.39 -5.86 -18.62
N SER A 169 -9.86 -7.07 -18.82
CA SER A 169 -10.54 -8.17 -19.51
C SER A 169 -10.66 -9.45 -18.67
N THR A 170 -9.95 -9.47 -17.55
CA THR A 170 -9.97 -10.49 -16.51
C THR A 170 -10.59 -9.91 -15.24
N PHE A 171 -11.03 -10.77 -14.33
CA PHE A 171 -11.61 -10.35 -13.05
C PHE A 171 -11.55 -11.47 -12.03
N THR A 172 -11.54 -11.09 -10.75
CA THR A 172 -11.59 -12.04 -9.63
C THR A 172 -12.93 -12.78 -9.58
N THR A 173 -13.00 -13.92 -8.92
CA THR A 173 -14.28 -14.57 -8.58
C THR A 173 -14.15 -15.10 -7.16
N MET A 174 -14.57 -14.30 -6.17
CA MET A 174 -14.27 -14.54 -4.75
C MET A 174 -15.30 -15.42 -4.03
N GLY A 175 -16.41 -15.76 -4.68
CA GLY A 175 -17.38 -16.75 -4.21
C GLY A 175 -18.62 -16.13 -3.58
N HIS A 176 -19.06 -16.60 -2.41
CA HIS A 176 -20.32 -16.17 -1.82
C HIS A 176 -20.30 -16.06 -0.30
N THR A 177 -21.18 -15.22 0.23
CA THR A 177 -21.39 -14.95 1.65
C THR A 177 -22.76 -15.48 2.08
N THR A 178 -23.06 -16.78 1.99
CA THR A 178 -24.30 -17.29 2.62
C THR A 178 -24.23 -17.22 4.13
N ALA A 179 -25.37 -16.97 4.76
CA ALA A 179 -25.48 -16.76 6.20
C ALA A 179 -24.92 -17.93 7.04
N PRO A 180 -24.38 -17.64 8.24
CA PRO A 180 -24.24 -16.30 8.84
C PRO A 180 -23.05 -15.50 8.28
N HIS A 181 -23.28 -14.21 8.01
CA HIS A 181 -22.34 -13.27 7.38
C HIS A 181 -21.27 -12.75 8.37
N THR A 182 -20.41 -13.62 8.88
CA THR A 182 -19.32 -13.17 9.77
C THR A 182 -18.17 -12.50 9.02
N GLN A 183 -18.11 -12.64 7.70
CA GLN A 183 -17.06 -12.13 6.82
C GLN A 183 -17.64 -11.68 5.48
N HIS A 184 -16.98 -10.71 4.85
CA HIS A 184 -17.22 -10.31 3.47
C HIS A 184 -16.19 -10.97 2.54
N LEU A 185 -16.54 -11.09 1.26
CA LEU A 185 -15.54 -11.28 0.22
C LEU A 185 -14.63 -10.05 0.25
N ARG A 186 -13.32 -10.24 0.08
CA ARG A 186 -12.38 -9.12 0.19
C ARG A 186 -11.21 -9.25 -0.75
N VAL A 187 -10.81 -8.12 -1.34
CA VAL A 187 -9.53 -7.95 -2.04
C VAL A 187 -8.89 -6.65 -1.56
N THR A 188 -7.61 -6.71 -1.19
CA THR A 188 -6.82 -5.54 -0.77
C THR A 188 -5.59 -5.40 -1.65
N VAL A 189 -5.42 -4.22 -2.23
CA VAL A 189 -4.39 -3.95 -3.23
C VAL A 189 -3.52 -2.76 -2.87
N THR A 190 -2.34 -2.70 -3.48
CA THR A 190 -1.46 -1.54 -3.42
C THR A 190 -0.64 -1.36 -4.71
N TRP A 191 0.20 -0.34 -4.71
CA TRP A 191 0.96 0.13 -5.86
C TRP A 191 2.46 0.13 -5.54
N SER A 192 3.23 -0.71 -6.22
CA SER A 192 4.68 -0.77 -6.08
C SER A 192 5.36 0.53 -6.55
N LYS A 193 4.74 1.20 -7.54
CA LYS A 193 5.25 2.43 -8.17
C LYS A 193 4.80 3.72 -7.50
N LEU A 194 3.99 3.63 -6.44
CA LEU A 194 3.54 4.81 -5.70
C LEU A 194 4.64 5.22 -4.71
N VAL A 195 5.57 6.04 -5.20
CA VAL A 195 6.68 6.58 -4.41
C VAL A 195 6.19 7.79 -3.60
N PRO A 196 6.41 7.83 -2.26
CA PRO A 196 6.17 9.04 -1.48
C PRO A 196 6.97 10.22 -2.04
N GLU A 197 6.40 11.42 -2.08
CA GLU A 197 7.13 12.59 -2.58
C GLU A 197 8.44 12.83 -1.78
N PRO A 198 9.49 13.41 -2.39
CA PRO A 198 10.83 13.53 -1.79
C PRO A 198 10.95 14.35 -0.51
N ALA A 199 9.88 14.95 0.02
CA ALA A 199 9.95 15.76 1.25
C ALA A 199 10.57 14.99 2.44
N ALA A 200 10.38 13.67 2.50
CA ALA A 200 11.04 12.81 3.50
C ALA A 200 12.55 12.65 3.27
N VAL A 201 13.01 12.67 2.02
CA VAL A 201 14.43 12.57 1.65
C VAL A 201 15.14 13.91 1.83
N SER A 202 14.47 15.02 1.52
CA SER A 202 15.02 16.37 1.71
C SER A 202 15.27 16.71 3.18
N LEU A 203 14.41 16.25 4.11
CA LEU A 203 14.65 16.42 5.56
C LEU A 203 15.82 15.57 6.07
N LEU A 204 16.01 14.35 5.54
CA LEU A 204 17.12 13.47 5.92
C LEU A 204 18.47 14.05 5.45
N ILE A 205 18.52 14.66 4.27
CA ILE A 205 19.72 15.33 3.75
C ILE A 205 20.03 16.61 4.55
N ALA A 206 19.00 17.38 4.94
CA ALA A 206 19.19 18.56 5.79
C ALA A 206 19.74 18.21 7.19
N ALA A 207 19.29 17.09 7.78
CA ALA A 207 19.78 16.62 9.07
C ALA A 207 21.25 16.18 9.04
N ILE A 208 21.71 15.57 7.94
CA ILE A 208 23.12 15.19 7.75
C ILE A 208 24.00 16.43 7.50
N GLY A 209 23.49 17.43 6.75
CA GLY A 209 24.21 18.69 6.50
C GLY A 209 24.52 19.50 7.76
N ILE A 210 23.63 19.47 8.77
CA ILE A 210 23.85 20.14 10.06
C ILE A 210 24.93 19.41 10.89
N LEU A 211 25.08 18.09 10.75
CA LEU A 211 26.06 17.31 11.52
C LEU A 211 27.51 17.48 11.00
N VAL A 212 27.68 17.71 9.69
CA VAL A 212 29.01 17.86 9.05
C VAL A 212 29.54 19.31 9.13
N GLY A 213 28.68 20.29 9.35
CA GLY A 213 29.04 21.73 9.33
C GLY A 213 29.81 22.28 10.53
N THR A 214 30.16 21.48 11.54
CA THR A 214 30.80 21.99 12.78
C THR A 214 32.33 21.83 12.85
N HIS A 215 33.01 21.28 11.84
CA HIS A 215 34.47 21.16 11.88
C HIS A 215 35.16 22.38 11.24
N ARG A 216 35.34 23.44 12.03
CA ARG A 216 36.17 24.60 11.68
C ARG A 216 37.62 24.32 12.12
N PRO A 217 38.58 24.12 11.21
CA PRO A 217 39.98 23.96 11.62
C PRO A 217 40.51 25.32 12.09
N THR A 218 40.94 25.38 13.35
CA THR A 218 41.70 26.50 13.90
C THR A 218 43.13 26.42 13.38
N ASN A 219 43.48 27.32 12.45
CA ASN A 219 44.87 27.55 12.06
C ASN A 219 45.59 28.25 13.23
N HIS A 220 46.62 27.61 13.77
CA HIS A 220 47.59 28.27 14.64
C HIS A 220 48.82 28.65 13.81
N VAL A 221 49.19 29.93 13.96
CA VAL A 221 50.44 30.57 13.51
C VAL A 221 51.61 30.09 14.37
#